data_AF-A0A2V7CVR0-F1
#
_entry.id   AF-A0A2V7CVR0-F1
#
_cell.length_a   1.000
_cell.length_b   1.000
_cell.length_c   1.000
_cell.angle_alpha   90.00
_cell.angle_beta   90.00
_cell.angle_gamma   90.00
#
_symmetry.space_group_name_H-M   'P 1'
#
loop_
_entity.id
_entity.type
_entity.pdbx_description
1 polymer ?
#
loop_
_entity_poly.entity_id
_entity_poly.type
_entity_poly.pdbx_seq_one_letter_code
_entity_poly.pdbx_strand_id
1 'polypeptide(L)'
;MWTKTATPALESLLTVVAVLALGGCSHYWERPGGVVADFERESAACIEDAKQSPYGPDSLEPVYRACMRAKGWKRVEVSVADNNQFRGPEDTHDFLRPPSPLSGKRYFQDPKR
;
A
#
# COMPACT_ATOMS: atom_id res chain seq x y z
N MET A 1 0.68 34.31 -51.63
CA MET A 1 -0.01 33.08 -51.19
C MET A 1 0.95 32.31 -50.28
N TRP A 2 0.60 32.14 -49.01
CA TRP A 2 1.50 31.63 -47.95
C TRP A 2 0.99 30.24 -47.55
N THR A 3 1.79 29.18 -47.69
CA THR A 3 1.43 27.84 -47.25
C THR A 3 2.02 27.60 -45.86
N LYS A 4 1.13 27.55 -44.86
CA LYS A 4 1.44 27.27 -43.46
C LYS A 4 1.49 25.75 -43.30
N THR A 5 2.69 25.17 -43.21
CA THR A 5 2.86 23.76 -42.83
C THR A 5 2.63 23.64 -41.32
N ALA A 6 1.46 23.12 -40.95
CA ALA A 6 1.21 22.66 -39.59
C ALA A 6 1.97 21.35 -39.38
N THR A 7 2.72 21.24 -38.28
CA THR A 7 3.47 20.04 -37.87
C THR A 7 2.70 19.36 -36.73
N PRO A 8 1.79 18.42 -36.99
CA PRO A 8 0.96 17.80 -35.95
C PRO A 8 1.56 16.47 -35.44
N ALA A 9 2.88 16.37 -35.25
CA ALA A 9 3.52 15.11 -34.88
C ALA A 9 4.14 15.08 -33.48
N LEU A 10 4.37 16.24 -32.85
CA LEU A 10 5.05 16.29 -31.54
C LEU A 10 4.06 16.23 -30.35
N GLU A 11 2.85 16.78 -30.53
CA GLU A 11 1.84 16.88 -29.47
C GLU A 11 1.25 15.52 -29.06
N SER A 12 1.18 14.56 -29.98
CA SER A 12 0.55 13.25 -29.72
C SER A 12 1.46 12.25 -29.00
N LEU A 13 2.78 12.48 -28.94
CA LEU A 13 3.69 11.59 -28.21
C LEU A 13 3.69 11.85 -26.70
N LEU A 14 3.43 13.09 -26.28
CA LEU A 14 3.38 13.47 -24.86
C LEU A 14 2.18 12.85 -24.12
N THR A 15 1.08 12.59 -24.83
CA THR A 15 -0.15 12.07 -24.22
C THR A 15 -0.04 10.58 -23.86
N VAL A 16 0.73 9.79 -24.62
CA VAL A 16 0.86 8.33 -24.37
C VAL A 16 1.75 8.03 -23.15
N VAL A 17 2.76 8.86 -22.88
CA VAL A 17 3.66 8.69 -21.71
C VAL A 17 2.95 9.07 -20.40
N ALA A 18 2.01 10.01 -20.41
CA ALA A 18 1.32 10.47 -19.21
C ALA A 18 0.35 9.43 -18.60
N VAL A 19 -0.15 8.48 -19.39
CA VAL A 19 -1.16 7.50 -18.92
C VAL A 19 -0.54 6.34 -18.13
N LEU A 20 0.76 6.07 -18.29
CA LEU A 20 1.43 4.91 -17.65
C LEU A 20 1.91 5.16 -16.22
N ALA A 21 1.87 6.41 -15.72
CA ALA A 21 2.45 6.79 -14.43
C ALA A 21 1.49 6.72 -13.23
N LEU A 22 0.22 6.33 -13.43
CA LEU A 22 -0.79 6.35 -12.35
C LEU A 22 -0.79 5.12 -11.43
N GLY A 23 0.18 4.21 -11.57
CA GLY A 23 0.37 3.12 -10.62
C GLY A 23 1.01 3.63 -9.33
N GLY A 24 0.21 4.13 -8.38
CA GLY A 24 0.69 4.56 -7.07
C GLY A 24 1.33 3.41 -6.29
N CYS A 25 2.50 3.66 -5.71
CA CYS A 25 3.08 2.75 -4.72
C CYS A 25 2.23 2.70 -3.46
N SER A 26 2.23 1.57 -2.76
CA SER A 26 1.56 1.41 -1.47
C SER A 26 2.47 0.69 -0.49
N HIS A 27 2.25 0.93 0.80
CA HIS A 27 2.99 0.24 1.86
C HIS A 27 2.35 -1.10 2.21
N TYR A 28 3.21 -2.09 2.42
CA TYR A 28 2.85 -3.43 2.85
C TYR A 28 3.83 -3.93 3.91
N TRP A 29 3.43 -5.00 4.59
CA TRP A 29 4.24 -5.73 5.54
C TRP A 29 4.55 -7.12 5.00
N GLU A 30 5.81 -7.52 5.10
CA GLU A 30 6.28 -8.86 4.74
C GLU A 30 7.15 -9.44 5.85
N ARG A 31 7.15 -10.77 5.97
CA ARG A 31 8.03 -11.51 6.88
C ARG A 31 8.38 -12.86 6.24
N PRO A 32 9.64 -13.32 6.30
CA PRO A 32 9.99 -14.66 5.84
C PRO A 32 9.11 -15.72 6.52
N GLY A 33 8.41 -16.54 5.73
CA GLY A 33 7.47 -17.55 6.22
C GLY A 33 6.19 -17.01 6.86
N GLY A 34 5.96 -15.70 6.87
CA GLY A 34 4.75 -15.10 7.42
C GLY A 34 3.54 -15.34 6.52
N VAL A 35 2.44 -15.81 7.12
CA VAL A 35 1.15 -16.00 6.43
C VAL A 35 0.13 -14.97 6.90
N VAL A 36 -0.99 -14.85 6.16
CA VAL A 36 -2.04 -13.86 6.48
C VAL A 36 -2.60 -14.01 7.89
N ALA A 37 -2.78 -15.25 8.37
CA ALA A 37 -3.29 -15.51 9.71
C ALA A 37 -2.32 -15.04 10.82
N ASP A 38 -1.01 -15.07 10.56
CA ASP A 38 -0.03 -14.51 11.48
C ASP A 38 -0.08 -12.99 11.47
N PHE A 39 -0.15 -12.40 10.27
CA PHE A 39 -0.26 -10.97 10.11
C PHE A 39 -1.51 -10.43 10.82
N GLU A 40 -2.68 -11.02 10.61
CA GLU A 40 -3.94 -10.58 11.21
C GLU A 40 -3.87 -10.62 12.74
N ARG A 41 -3.43 -11.74 13.30
CA ARG A 41 -3.30 -11.91 14.76
C ARG A 41 -2.34 -10.91 15.36
N GLU A 42 -1.17 -10.75 14.75
CA GLU A 42 -0.11 -9.91 15.28
C GLU A 42 -0.38 -8.41 15.06
N SER A 43 -0.94 -8.05 13.91
CA SER A 43 -1.36 -6.68 13.59
C SER A 43 -2.48 -6.24 14.53
N ALA A 44 -3.49 -7.09 14.78
CA ALA A 44 -4.55 -6.80 15.73
C ALA A 44 -4.00 -6.54 17.14
N ALA A 45 -3.07 -7.36 17.62
CA ALA A 45 -2.41 -7.13 18.90
C ALA A 45 -1.64 -5.79 18.92
N CYS A 46 -0.87 -5.49 17.87
CA CYS A 46 -0.14 -4.23 17.77
C CYS A 46 -1.06 -2.99 17.68
N ILE A 47 -2.25 -3.13 17.11
CA ILE A 47 -3.25 -2.06 17.05
C ILE A 47 -3.80 -1.78 18.46
N GLU A 48 -4.07 -2.82 19.24
CA GLU A 48 -4.54 -2.66 20.62
C GLU A 48 -3.44 -2.07 21.52
N ASP A 49 -2.19 -2.51 21.38
CA ASP A 49 -1.04 -1.90 22.07
C ASP A 49 -0.89 -0.41 21.71
N ALA A 50 -1.06 -0.07 20.43
CA ALA A 50 -1.02 1.32 19.97
C ALA A 50 -2.14 2.17 20.58
N LYS A 51 -3.38 1.67 20.64
CA LYS A 51 -4.52 2.37 21.25
C LYS A 51 -4.36 2.61 22.75
N GLN A 52 -3.59 1.78 23.44
CA GLN A 52 -3.30 1.92 24.87
C GLN A 52 -2.16 2.92 25.16
N SER A 53 -1.49 3.42 24.11
CA SER A 53 -0.42 4.42 24.24
C SER A 53 -0.92 5.69 24.96
N PRO A 54 -0.18 6.21 25.96
CA PRO A 54 -0.56 7.42 26.67
C PRO A 54 -0.31 8.70 25.86
N TYR A 55 0.32 8.61 24.69
CA TYR A 55 0.80 9.74 23.90
C TYR A 55 -0.24 10.29 22.89
N GLY A 56 -1.50 9.84 22.96
CA GLY A 56 -2.59 10.31 22.11
C GLY A 56 -2.60 9.72 20.69
N PRO A 57 -3.55 10.16 19.83
CA PRO A 57 -3.83 9.55 18.53
C PRO A 57 -2.65 9.63 17.55
N ASP A 58 -1.83 10.68 17.63
CA ASP A 58 -0.66 10.85 16.75
C ASP A 58 0.43 9.79 17.01
N SER A 59 0.37 9.10 18.15
CA SER A 59 1.29 8.03 18.50
C SER A 59 0.88 6.65 17.99
N LEU A 60 -0.34 6.48 17.47
CA LEU A 60 -0.86 5.17 17.05
C LEU A 60 0.04 4.53 15.99
N GLU A 61 0.33 5.28 14.94
CA GLU A 61 1.16 4.82 13.84
C GLU A 61 2.59 4.44 14.25
N PRO A 62 3.37 5.31 14.92
CA PRO A 62 4.74 4.96 15.29
C PRO A 62 4.80 3.76 16.24
N VAL A 63 3.87 3.66 17.21
CA VAL A 63 3.80 2.52 18.14
C VAL A 63 3.46 1.22 17.41
N TYR A 64 2.44 1.25 16.54
CA TYR A 64 2.08 0.09 15.71
C TYR A 64 3.25 -0.37 14.83
N ARG A 65 3.90 0.56 14.12
CA ARG A 65 5.03 0.25 13.24
C ARG A 65 6.21 -0.32 14.03
N ALA A 66 6.47 0.18 15.24
CA ALA A 66 7.50 -0.36 16.12
C ALA A 66 7.16 -1.79 16.56
N CYS A 67 5.92 -2.04 16.99
CA CYS A 67 5.44 -3.37 17.38
C CYS A 67 5.55 -4.38 16.23
N MET A 68 5.12 -4.02 15.03
CA MET A 68 5.22 -4.90 13.86
C MET A 68 6.67 -5.26 13.52
N ARG A 69 7.59 -4.29 13.57
CA ARG A 69 9.03 -4.54 13.38
C ARG A 69 9.60 -5.46 14.46
N ALA A 70 9.19 -5.29 15.72
CA ALA A 70 9.62 -6.17 16.81
C ALA A 70 9.16 -7.62 16.62
N LYS A 71 8.04 -7.84 15.93
CA LYS A 71 7.56 -9.17 15.52
C LYS A 71 8.20 -9.69 14.22
N GLY A 72 9.20 -8.99 13.69
CA GLY A 72 9.93 -9.39 12.49
C GLY A 72 9.25 -9.03 11.18
N TRP A 73 8.18 -8.24 11.19
CA TRP A 73 7.59 -7.72 9.96
C TRP A 73 8.40 -6.55 9.42
N LYS A 74 8.77 -6.65 8.15
CA LYS A 74 9.43 -5.59 7.40
C LYS A 74 8.39 -4.83 6.60
N ARG A 75 8.51 -3.50 6.60
CA ARG A 75 7.68 -2.62 5.78
C ARG A 75 8.33 -2.42 4.42
N VAL A 76 7.56 -2.59 3.36
CA VAL A 76 7.98 -2.43 1.97
C VAL A 76 7.02 -1.54 1.22
N GLU A 77 7.51 -0.86 0.19
CA GLU A 77 6.73 -0.01 -0.69
C GLU A 77 6.81 -0.58 -2.10
N VAL A 78 5.66 -0.97 -2.65
CA VAL A 78 5.57 -1.59 -3.97
C VAL A 78 4.32 -1.13 -4.70
N SER A 79 4.37 -1.12 -6.03
CA SER A 79 3.21 -0.81 -6.88
C SER A 79 2.22 -1.98 -6.98
N VAL A 80 2.70 -3.21 -6.76
CA VAL A 80 1.91 -4.45 -6.80
C VAL A 80 2.38 -5.36 -5.69
N ALA A 81 1.46 -5.80 -4.81
CA ALA A 81 1.82 -6.71 -3.74
C ALA A 81 2.05 -8.15 -4.21
N ASP A 82 3.07 -8.77 -3.64
CA ASP A 82 3.30 -10.21 -3.68
C ASP A 82 2.37 -10.95 -2.68
N ASN A 83 2.35 -12.27 -2.76
CA ASN A 83 1.50 -13.17 -1.99
C ASN A 83 1.76 -13.09 -0.48
N ASN A 84 2.97 -12.75 -0.06
CA ASN A 84 3.41 -12.62 1.33
C ASN A 84 3.47 -11.17 1.84
N GLN A 85 2.88 -10.23 1.09
CA GLN A 85 2.79 -8.81 1.46
C GLN A 85 1.36 -8.48 1.91
N PHE A 86 1.23 -7.83 3.06
CA PHE A 86 -0.06 -7.59 3.70
C PHE A 86 -0.27 -6.12 4.05
N ARG A 87 -1.50 -5.62 3.88
CA ARG A 87 -1.89 -4.25 4.24
C ARG A 87 -2.16 -4.13 5.73
N GLY A 88 -1.63 -3.09 6.36
CA GLY A 88 -1.96 -2.70 7.73
C GLY A 88 -2.43 -1.25 7.79
N PRO A 89 -2.75 -0.72 8.98
CA PRO A 89 -3.17 0.67 9.15
C PRO A 89 -2.10 1.68 8.77
N GLU A 90 -2.51 2.70 8.02
CA GLU A 90 -1.64 3.77 7.50
C GLU A 90 -2.01 5.16 8.03
N ASP A 91 -3.16 5.30 8.66
CA ASP A 91 -3.60 6.54 9.32
C ASP A 91 -4.55 6.24 10.49
N THR A 92 -4.90 7.28 11.25
CA THR A 92 -5.78 7.20 12.44
C THR A 92 -7.13 6.54 12.15
N HIS A 93 -7.68 6.68 10.93
CA HIS A 93 -8.95 6.05 10.56
C HIS A 93 -8.79 4.53 10.43
N ASP A 94 -7.70 4.08 9.81
CA ASP A 94 -7.42 2.66 9.66
C ASP A 94 -7.23 1.96 11.02
N PHE A 95 -6.75 2.65 12.06
CA PHE A 95 -6.67 2.07 13.41
C PHE A 95 -8.05 1.78 14.02
N LEU A 96 -9.10 2.48 13.57
CA LEU A 96 -10.48 2.22 13.95
C LEU A 96 -11.11 1.14 13.08
N ARG A 97 -10.72 1.08 11.80
CA ARG A 97 -11.23 0.15 10.80
C ARG A 97 -10.07 -0.39 9.95
N PRO A 98 -9.36 -1.43 10.43
CA PRO A 98 -8.16 -1.91 9.74
C PRO A 98 -8.48 -2.37 8.32
N PRO A 99 -7.60 -2.09 7.34
CA PRO A 99 -7.81 -2.51 5.96
C PRO A 99 -7.77 -4.03 5.86
N SER A 100 -8.42 -4.59 4.84
CA SER A 100 -8.23 -6.02 4.52
C SER A 100 -6.74 -6.29 4.21
N PRO A 101 -6.09 -7.25 4.88
CA PRO A 101 -4.68 -7.55 4.67
C PRO A 101 -4.32 -7.91 3.22
N LEU A 102 -5.29 -8.40 2.45
CA LEU A 102 -5.09 -8.85 1.07
C LEU A 102 -5.42 -7.77 0.02
N SER A 103 -5.81 -6.57 0.45
CA SER A 103 -6.08 -5.44 -0.45
C SER A 103 -4.83 -5.08 -1.27
N GLY A 104 -5.03 -4.84 -2.58
CA GLY A 104 -3.95 -4.49 -3.52
C GLY A 104 -3.18 -5.67 -4.10
N LYS A 105 -3.56 -6.92 -3.78
CA LYS A 105 -3.08 -8.11 -4.49
C LYS A 105 -3.77 -8.24 -5.85
N ARG A 106 -3.02 -8.64 -6.87
CA ARG A 106 -3.53 -8.84 -8.25
C ARG A 106 -4.58 -9.96 -8.38
N TYR A 107 -4.80 -10.78 -7.36
CA TYR A 107 -5.79 -11.87 -7.41
C TYR A 107 -7.23 -11.41 -7.71
N PHE A 108 -7.55 -10.12 -7.58
CA PHE A 108 -8.87 -9.59 -7.91
C PHE A 108 -9.04 -9.17 -9.39
N GLN A 109 -8.02 -9.34 -10.24
CA GLN A 109 -8.04 -8.88 -11.64
C GLN A 109 -7.95 -10.00 -12.69
N ASP A 110 -8.27 -11.25 -12.35
CA ASP A 110 -8.44 -12.30 -13.37
C ASP A 110 -9.91 -12.77 -13.47
N PRO A 111 -10.79 -12.00 -14.15
CA PRO A 111 -12.17 -12.41 -14.41
C PRO A 111 -12.29 -13.33 -15.65
N LYS A 112 -11.23 -13.99 -16.11
CA LYS A 112 -11.29 -14.92 -17.25
C LYS A 112 -10.89 -16.34 -16.87
N ARG A 113 -11.85 -17.07 -16.30
CA ARG A 113 -12.01 -18.50 -16.57
C ARG A 113 -13.28 -18.70 -17.37
#